data_AF-A0A6I1W877-F1
#
_entry.id   AF-A0A6I1W877-F1
#
_cell.length_a   1.000
_cell.length_b   1.000
_cell.length_c   1.000
_cell.angle_alpha   90.00
_cell.angle_beta   90.00
_cell.angle_gamma   90.00
#
_symmetry.space_group_name_H-M   'P 1'
#
loop_
_entity.id
_entity.type
_entity.pdbx_description
1 polymer ?
#
loop_
_entity_poly.entity_id
_entity_poly.type
_entity_poly.pdbx_seq_one_letter_code
_entity_poly.pdbx_strand_id
1 'polypeptide(L)' 'RNPDDYPNIIQRRVPRQLKHFAFPPQVTIHNDAQRPVTVLELSAPDRPGLLARIGMIFLEFDLSLQNAKIATLGERVE' A
#
# COMPACT_ATOMS: atom_id res chain seq x y z
N ARG A 1 -1.45 12.89 -13.86
CA ARG A 1 -2.79 12.98 -13.23
C ARG A 1 -2.59 13.68 -11.90
N ASN A 2 -3.42 14.66 -11.55
CA ASN A 2 -3.20 15.48 -10.35
C ASN A 2 -3.58 14.66 -9.09
N PRO A 3 -2.71 14.49 -8.08
CA PRO A 3 -3.03 13.82 -6.82
C PRO A 3 -4.22 14.43 -6.07
N ASP A 4 -4.56 15.70 -6.34
CA ASP A 4 -5.72 16.39 -5.78
C ASP A 4 -7.07 15.90 -6.37
N ASP A 5 -7.06 15.14 -7.48
CA ASP A 5 -8.26 14.60 -8.13
C ASP A 5 -8.83 13.36 -7.42
N TYR A 6 -8.28 12.95 -6.26
CA TYR A 6 -8.79 11.85 -5.44
C TYR A 6 -9.51 12.34 -4.17
N PRO A 7 -10.59 13.14 -4.25
CA PRO A 7 -11.31 13.59 -3.08
C PRO A 7 -12.05 12.39 -2.47
N ASN A 8 -11.60 11.97 -1.29
CA ASN A 8 -12.02 10.78 -0.54
C ASN A 8 -11.45 9.46 -1.06
N ILE A 9 -10.25 9.13 -0.58
CA ILE A 9 -9.78 7.74 -0.51
C ILE A 9 -10.66 6.99 0.49
N ILE A 10 -11.89 6.66 0.07
CA ILE A 10 -12.85 5.75 0.68
C ILE A 10 -13.14 6.03 2.18
N GLN A 11 -14.12 6.88 2.47
CA GLN A 11 -14.74 6.97 3.80
C GLN A 11 -15.73 5.80 4.06
N ARG A 12 -15.35 4.56 3.77
CA ARG A 12 -16.19 3.41 4.12
C ARG A 12 -15.82 2.96 5.52
N ARG A 13 -16.79 2.99 6.44
CA ARG A 13 -16.63 2.57 7.82
C ARG A 13 -16.00 1.17 7.84
N VAL A 14 -14.80 1.02 8.41
CA VAL A 14 -14.17 -0.29 8.59
C VAL A 14 -15.13 -1.17 9.40
N PRO A 15 -15.63 -2.29 8.84
CA PRO A 15 -16.45 -3.24 9.58
C PRO A 15 -15.81 -3.59 10.91
N ARG A 16 -16.60 -3.65 12.00
CA ARG A 16 -16.08 -3.91 13.36
C ARG A 16 -15.25 -5.19 13.42
N GLN A 17 -15.57 -6.21 12.62
CA GLN A 17 -14.82 -7.46 12.52
C GLN A 17 -13.37 -7.25 12.05
N LEU A 18 -13.13 -6.34 11.09
CA LEU A 18 -11.77 -6.00 10.61
C LEU A 18 -10.95 -5.19 11.63
N LYS A 19 -11.55 -4.70 12.72
CA LYS A 19 -10.78 -4.07 13.82
C LYS A 19 -10.04 -5.08 14.70
N HIS A 20 -10.50 -6.33 14.73
CA HIS A 20 -9.87 -7.39 15.53
C HIS A 20 -8.61 -7.96 14.86
N PHE A 21 -8.45 -7.74 13.55
CA PHE A 21 -7.33 -8.22 12.73
C PHE A 21 -6.34 -7.09 12.38
N ALA A 22 -6.23 -6.09 13.25
CA ALA A 22 -5.35 -4.95 13.06
C ALA A 22 -3.93 -5.27 13.55
N PHE A 23 -3.12 -5.92 12.72
CA PHE A 23 -1.67 -5.92 12.91
C PHE A 23 -1.07 -4.66 12.25
N PRO A 24 0.04 -4.12 12.78
CA PRO A 24 0.72 -2.99 12.15
C PRO A 24 1.28 -3.41 10.79
N PRO A 25 1.21 -2.56 9.75
CA PRO A 25 1.91 -2.81 8.50
C PRO A 25 3.40 -3.05 8.74
N GLN A 26 3.96 -4.06 8.05
CA GLN A 26 5.38 -4.37 8.04
C GLN A 26 5.95 -3.95 6.69
N VAL A 27 7.09 -3.25 6.70
CA VAL A 27 7.73 -2.74 5.50
C VAL A 27 9.21 -3.10 5.52
N THR A 28 9.69 -3.68 4.42
CA THR A 28 11.12 -3.88 4.16
C THR A 28 11.51 -3.09 2.93
N ILE A 29 12.63 -2.37 3.00
CA ILE A 29 13.17 -1.62 1.87
C ILE A 29 14.62 -2.03 1.68
N HIS A 30 14.98 -2.42 0.47
CA HIS A 30 16.36 -2.75 0.11
C HIS A 30 16.63 -2.39 -1.35
N ASN A 31 17.89 -2.17 -1.70
CA ASN A 31 18.28 -1.99 -3.09
C ASN A 31 18.61 -3.35 -3.72
N ASP A 32 18.15 -3.57 -4.95
CA ASP A 32 18.50 -4.77 -5.71
C ASP A 32 20.00 -4.73 -6.06
N ALA A 33 20.71 -5.85 -5.83
CA ALA A 33 22.15 -5.93 -6.06
C ALA A 33 22.52 -5.99 -7.55
N GLN A 34 21.59 -6.36 -8.42
CA GLN A 34 21.78 -6.58 -9.85
C GLN A 34 21.12 -5.50 -10.71
N ARG A 35 20.07 -4.85 -10.20
CA ARG A 35 19.31 -3.83 -10.91
C ARG A 35 19.35 -2.50 -10.14
N PRO A 36 19.41 -1.35 -10.82
CA PRO A 36 19.38 -0.03 -10.15
C PRO A 36 17.94 0.32 -9.72
N VAL A 37 17.35 -0.50 -8.87
CA VAL A 37 15.99 -0.34 -8.36
C VAL A 37 15.95 -0.58 -6.85
N THR A 38 15.04 0.11 -6.18
CA THR A 38 14.71 -0.15 -4.78
C THR A 38 13.49 -1.06 -4.71
N VAL A 39 13.61 -2.15 -3.97
CA VAL A 39 12.53 -3.09 -3.69
C VAL A 39 11.87 -2.70 -2.37
N LEU A 40 10.56 -2.53 -2.41
CA LEU A 40 9.71 -2.29 -1.25
C LEU A 40 8.77 -3.48 -1.08
N GLU A 41 8.84 -4.15 0.06
CA GLU A 41 7.94 -5.22 0.46
C GLU A 41 7.04 -4.69 1.57
N LEU A 42 5.72 -4.84 1.43
CA LEU A 42 4.73 -4.33 2.37
C LEU A 42 3.74 -5.44 2.71
N SER A 43 3.66 -5.84 3.98
CA SER A 43 2.57 -6.68 4.47
C SER A 43 1.64 -5.85 5.36
N ALA A 44 0.34 -5.80 5.05
CA ALA A 44 -0.62 -4.96 5.78
C ALA A 44 -2.01 -5.62 5.86
N PRO A 45 -2.87 -5.20 6.80
CA PRO A 45 -4.27 -5.63 6.78
C PRO A 45 -4.99 -5.13 5.52
N ASP A 46 -5.72 -6.02 4.86
CA ASP A 46 -6.56 -5.69 3.71
C ASP A 46 -7.73 -4.82 4.16
N ARG A 47 -7.73 -3.59 3.66
CA ARG A 47 -8.79 -2.62 3.95
C ARG A 47 -9.04 -1.74 2.74
N PRO A 48 -10.30 -1.31 2.55
CA PRO A 48 -10.64 -0.38 1.49
C PRO A 48 -9.72 0.86 1.51
N GLY A 49 -9.17 1.19 0.35
CA GLY A 49 -8.31 2.36 0.16
C GLY A 49 -6.82 2.14 0.46
N LEU A 50 -6.40 0.93 0.83
CA LEU A 50 -4.98 0.63 1.10
C LEU A 50 -4.07 1.03 -0.08
N LEU A 51 -4.33 0.51 -1.29
CA LEU A 51 -3.52 0.80 -2.47
C LEU A 51 -3.56 2.27 -2.88
N ALA A 52 -4.69 2.94 -2.70
CA ALA A 52 -4.80 4.37 -2.98
C ALA A 52 -3.95 5.20 -2.02
N ARG A 53 -3.90 4.83 -0.73
CA ARG A 53 -2.99 5.46 0.24
C ARG A 53 -1.52 5.23 -0.10
N ILE A 54 -1.17 4.02 -0.53
CA ILE A 54 0.21 3.71 -0.99
C ILE A 54 0.55 4.53 -2.23
N GLY A 55 -0.36 4.58 -3.21
CA GLY A 55 -0.17 5.38 -4.42
C GLY A 55 0.01 6.88 -4.13
N MET A 56 -0.73 7.43 -3.17
CA MET A 56 -0.53 8.81 -2.73
C MET A 56 0.84 9.05 -2.12
N ILE A 57 1.34 8.13 -1.28
CA ILE A 57 2.70 8.22 -0.73
C ILE A 57 3.71 8.24 -1.89
N PHE A 58 3.54 7.37 -2.89
CA PHE A 58 4.46 7.32 -4.03
C PHE A 58 4.44 8.64 -4.81
N LEU A 59 3.27 9.23 -5.01
CA LEU A 59 3.14 10.54 -5.66
C LEU A 59 3.77 11.68 -4.83
N GLU A 60 3.55 11.69 -3.51
CA GLU A 60 4.07 12.71 -2.59
C GLU A 60 5.61 12.73 -2.56
N PHE A 61 6.24 11.55 -2.67
CA PHE A 61 7.69 11.40 -2.67
C PHE A 61 8.29 11.32 -4.09
N ASP A 62 7.51 11.61 -5.13
CA ASP A 62 7.94 11.54 -6.54
C ASP A 62 8.58 10.18 -6.92
N LEU A 63 8.04 9.09 -6.37
CA LEU A 63 8.51 7.73 -6.59
C LEU A 63 7.83 7.12 -7.82
N SER A 64 8.65 6.65 -8.77
CA SER A 64 8.17 5.92 -9.94
C SER A 64 8.12 4.41 -9.66
N LEU A 65 6.92 3.84 -9.76
CA LEU A 65 6.70 2.40 -9.63
C LEU A 65 7.00 1.69 -10.96
N GLN A 66 8.05 0.89 -11.01
CA GLN A 66 8.37 0.10 -12.21
C GLN A 66 7.51 -1.16 -12.34
N ASN A 67 7.29 -1.86 -11.23
CA ASN A 67 6.47 -3.06 -11.18
C ASN A 67 5.88 -3.22 -9.78
N ALA A 68 4.70 -3.83 -9.68
CA ALA A 68 4.11 -4.24 -8.42
C ALA A 68 3.43 -5.59 -8.57
N LYS A 69 3.64 -6.45 -7.58
CA LYS A 69 2.84 -7.65 -7.38
C LYS A 69 2.03 -7.43 -6.11
N ILE A 70 0.73 -7.70 -6.20
CA ILE A 70 -0.19 -7.54 -5.08
C ILE A 70 -0.87 -8.89 -4.90
N ALA A 71 -0.77 -9.44 -3.71
CA ALA A 71 -1.42 -10.69 -3.31
C ALA A 71 -2.29 -10.43 -2.08
N THR A 72 -3.44 -11.10 -2.03
CA THR A 72 -4.33 -11.07 -0.87
C THR A 72 -4.40 -12.46 -0.26
N LEU A 73 -4.18 -12.58 1.04
CA LEU A 73 -4.31 -13.83 1.79
C LEU A 73 -5.22 -13.59 3.00
N GLY A 74 -6.49 -13.96 2.85
CA GLY A 74 -7.51 -13.73 3.87
C GLY A 74 -7.69 -12.24 4.15
N GLU A 75 -7.22 -11.79 5.31
CA GLU A 75 -7.28 -10.40 5.77
C GLU A 75 -5.96 -9.63 5.58
N ARG A 76 -4.95 -10.23 4.94
CA ARG A 76 -3.63 -9.63 4.70
C ARG A 76 -3.45 -9.33 3.22
N VAL A 77 -2.77 -8.23 2.92
CA VAL A 77 -2.23 -7.89 1.59
C VAL A 77 -0.71 -7.89 1.67
N GLU A 78 -0.09 -8.45 0.65
CA GLU A 78 1.37 -8.51 0.45
C GLU A 78 1.76 -8.03 -0.96
#